data_AF-A0A536RL88-F1
#
_entry.id   AF-A0A536RL88-F1
#
_cell.length_a   1.000
_cell.length_b   1.000
_cell.length_c   1.000
_cell.angle_alpha   90.00
_cell.angle_beta   90.00
_cell.angle_gamma   90.00
#
_symmetry.space_group_name_H-M   'P 1'
#
loop_
_entity.id
_entity.type
_entity.pdbx_description
1 polymer ?
#
loop_
_entity_poly.entity_id
_entity_poly.type
_entity_poly.pdbx_seq_one_letter_code
_entity_poly.pdbx_strand_id
1 'polypeptide(L)'
;MTVAAAGIYLAFDGGPDGSKADDAGIGPYDEIVLRGARAVGERAGLGKVIALRSSAGSWRDAESSSSESDQKGAIGRGDLRLSAGSDKVLVRFSDDEVAGQVAVPDLGPFARVLVGTHEVRGDEQTLAVRVSRISPWQLTDRAGAPFQGAIREALVFVATGHPVPGHPRQVAMTSEPLRSRPEPSAADAPKVPTSFAPDDDAPPSVWVERERRAPNIYISRPDPKR
;
A
#
# COMPACT_ATOMS: atom_id res chain seq x y z
N MET A 1 1.51 27.42 -22.82
CA MET A 1 0.92 26.45 -21.88
C MET A 1 1.57 25.11 -22.17
N THR A 2 2.47 24.65 -21.30
CA THR A 2 3.03 23.30 -21.32
C THR A 2 1.94 22.34 -20.84
N VAL A 3 1.46 21.48 -21.73
CA VAL A 3 0.56 20.39 -21.34
C VAL A 3 1.41 19.38 -20.57
N ALA A 4 1.13 19.19 -19.28
CA ALA A 4 1.73 18.08 -18.54
C ALA A 4 1.37 16.79 -19.26
N ALA A 5 2.37 16.04 -19.72
CA ALA A 5 2.14 14.78 -20.39
C ALA A 5 1.51 13.78 -19.40
N ALA A 6 0.46 13.08 -19.83
CA ALA A 6 -0.28 12.17 -18.95
C ALA A 6 0.63 11.04 -18.42
N GLY A 7 0.52 10.71 -17.14
CA GLY A 7 1.26 9.62 -16.50
C GLY A 7 1.60 9.90 -15.04
N ILE A 8 2.40 9.01 -14.46
CA ILE A 8 2.86 9.09 -13.08
C ILE A 8 4.21 9.78 -13.01
N TYR A 9 4.35 10.66 -12.03
CA TYR A 9 5.57 11.36 -11.71
C TYR A 9 6.05 10.98 -10.32
N LEU A 10 7.37 10.95 -10.17
CA LEU A 10 8.07 10.60 -8.95
C LEU A 10 8.88 11.79 -8.44
N ALA A 11 8.81 12.05 -7.14
CA ALA A 11 9.64 13.03 -6.45
C ALA A 11 10.15 12.45 -5.12
N PHE A 12 11.22 13.02 -4.60
CA PHE A 12 11.74 12.70 -3.26
C PHE A 12 11.29 13.76 -2.25
N ASP A 13 11.28 13.42 -0.96
CA ASP A 13 11.02 14.40 0.10
C ASP A 13 11.95 15.63 -0.01
N GLY A 14 11.38 16.82 0.20
CA GLY A 14 12.04 18.10 -0.09
C GLY A 14 12.15 18.47 -1.59
N GLY A 15 11.69 17.61 -2.49
CA GLY A 15 11.63 17.83 -3.93
C GLY A 15 10.33 18.49 -4.42
N PRO A 16 10.17 18.60 -5.76
CA PRO A 16 9.01 19.21 -6.45
C PRO A 16 7.67 18.65 -6.00
N ASP A 17 6.73 19.49 -5.54
CA ASP A 17 5.51 19.04 -4.85
C ASP A 17 4.39 18.54 -5.78
N GLY A 18 4.55 18.69 -7.08
CA GLY A 18 3.57 18.26 -8.06
C GLY A 18 2.30 19.11 -8.09
N SER A 19 2.27 20.25 -7.39
CA SER A 19 1.13 21.19 -7.42
C SER A 19 1.01 21.93 -8.76
N LYS A 20 2.08 21.93 -9.56
CA LYS A 20 2.15 22.56 -10.88
C LYS A 20 2.72 21.58 -11.90
N ALA A 21 2.27 21.72 -13.15
CA ALA A 21 2.74 20.91 -14.29
C ALA A 21 4.26 20.93 -14.46
N ASP A 22 4.89 22.09 -14.24
CA ASP A 22 6.34 22.27 -14.38
C ASP A 22 7.14 21.83 -13.11
N ASP A 23 6.44 21.44 -12.04
CA ASP A 23 7.00 20.96 -10.77
C ASP A 23 6.52 19.52 -10.46
N ALA A 24 6.28 18.72 -11.50
CA ALA A 24 5.68 17.39 -11.36
C ALA A 24 6.65 16.33 -10.80
N GLY A 25 7.96 16.55 -10.92
CA GLY A 25 9.01 15.59 -10.58
C GLY A 25 9.54 14.82 -11.80
N ILE A 26 10.18 13.69 -11.55
CA ILE A 26 10.76 12.81 -12.57
C ILE A 26 9.63 12.02 -13.25
N GLY A 27 9.52 12.13 -14.57
CA GLY A 27 8.47 11.48 -15.36
C GLY A 27 8.09 12.27 -16.62
N PRO A 28 6.91 12.00 -17.22
CA PRO A 28 5.93 10.99 -16.79
C PRO A 28 6.35 9.56 -17.14
N TYR A 29 5.86 8.62 -16.34
CA TYR A 29 5.90 7.18 -16.55
C TYR A 29 4.48 6.66 -16.80
N ASP A 30 4.35 5.60 -17.60
CA ASP A 30 3.06 4.93 -17.81
C ASP A 30 2.63 4.22 -16.53
N GLU A 31 3.60 3.58 -15.87
CA GLU A 31 3.46 2.86 -14.61
C GLU A 31 4.74 3.02 -13.78
N ILE A 32 4.61 3.05 -12.45
CA ILE A 32 5.74 2.86 -11.54
C ILE A 32 5.49 1.64 -10.66
N VAL A 33 6.45 0.72 -10.64
CA VAL A 33 6.42 -0.49 -9.81
C VAL A 33 7.47 -0.39 -8.72
N LEU A 34 7.06 -0.56 -7.47
CA LEU A 34 7.96 -0.68 -6.33
C LEU A 34 8.03 -2.13 -5.88
N ARG A 35 9.24 -2.68 -5.87
CA ARG A 35 9.53 -4.03 -5.40
C ARG A 35 10.75 -4.03 -4.49
N GLY A 36 10.59 -4.54 -3.28
CA GLY A 36 11.63 -4.55 -2.26
C GLY A 36 12.21 -3.15 -2.02
N ALA A 37 13.44 -2.94 -2.49
CA ALA A 37 14.21 -1.70 -2.35
C ALA A 37 14.41 -0.93 -3.68
N ARG A 38 13.62 -1.24 -4.72
CA ARG A 38 13.75 -0.64 -6.05
C ARG A 38 12.41 -0.06 -6.50
N ALA A 39 12.48 1.09 -7.17
CA ALA A 39 11.38 1.63 -7.96
C ALA A 39 11.77 1.54 -9.44
N VAL A 40 10.88 0.97 -10.24
CA VAL A 40 11.01 0.82 -11.68
C VAL A 40 9.94 1.68 -12.34
N GLY A 41 10.33 2.62 -13.19
CA GLY A 41 9.41 3.35 -14.04
C GLY A 41 9.33 2.68 -15.40
N GLU A 42 8.12 2.39 -15.84
CA GLU A 42 7.86 1.96 -17.22
C GLU A 42 7.55 3.18 -18.09
N ARG A 43 8.16 3.21 -19.27
CA ARG A 43 7.83 4.16 -20.32
C ARG A 43 7.90 3.50 -21.68
N ALA A 44 6.81 3.53 -22.43
CA ALA A 44 6.72 2.95 -23.78
C ALA A 44 7.17 1.47 -23.84
N GLY A 45 6.81 0.67 -22.83
CA GLY A 45 7.15 -0.76 -22.76
C GLY A 45 8.58 -1.07 -22.28
N LEU A 46 9.35 -0.05 -21.88
CA LEU A 46 10.70 -0.22 -21.34
C LEU A 46 10.74 0.17 -19.86
N GLY A 47 11.11 -0.78 -19.01
CA GLY A 47 11.31 -0.56 -17.58
C GLY A 47 12.73 -0.11 -17.25
N LYS A 48 12.86 0.95 -16.44
CA LYS A 48 14.14 1.43 -15.91
C LYS A 48 14.08 1.55 -14.38
N VAL A 49 15.15 1.17 -13.68
CA VAL A 49 15.28 1.46 -12.25
C VAL A 49 15.53 2.96 -12.08
N ILE A 50 14.63 3.64 -11.38
CA ILE A 50 14.61 5.12 -11.25
C ILE A 50 14.81 5.58 -9.81
N ALA A 51 14.59 4.71 -8.83
CA ALA A 51 14.95 4.98 -7.45
C ALA A 51 15.38 3.72 -6.71
N LEU A 52 16.26 3.92 -5.72
CA LEU A 52 16.75 2.89 -4.81
C LEU A 52 16.49 3.31 -3.37
N ARG A 53 16.10 2.35 -2.54
CA ARG A 53 15.96 2.54 -1.10
C ARG A 53 17.23 2.09 -0.40
N SER A 54 17.80 2.97 0.40
CA SER A 54 18.95 2.68 1.26
C SER A 54 18.58 1.73 2.40
N SER A 55 19.60 1.15 3.04
CA SER A 55 19.43 0.35 4.27
C SER A 55 18.86 1.16 5.44
N ALA A 56 19.06 2.49 5.45
CA ALA A 56 18.49 3.42 6.41
C ALA A 56 17.02 3.74 6.13
N GLY A 57 16.49 3.32 4.97
CA GLY A 57 15.08 3.43 4.62
C GLY A 57 14.70 4.60 3.74
N SER A 58 15.66 5.47 3.41
CA SER A 58 15.48 6.59 2.49
C SER A 58 15.60 6.17 1.03
N TRP A 59 14.71 6.70 0.20
CA TRP A 59 14.72 6.61 -1.25
C TRP A 59 15.62 7.68 -1.86
N ARG A 60 16.32 7.30 -2.93
CA ARG A 60 17.20 8.18 -3.72
C ARG A 60 17.10 7.85 -5.19
N ASP A 61 17.45 8.81 -6.01
CA ASP A 61 17.60 8.62 -7.45
C ASP A 61 18.62 7.50 -7.74
N ALA A 62 18.25 6.58 -8.62
CA ALA A 62 19.11 5.46 -9.01
C ALA A 62 20.38 5.92 -9.75
N GLU A 63 20.34 7.02 -10.51
CA GLU A 63 21.48 7.53 -11.26
C GLU A 63 22.47 8.27 -10.34
N SER A 64 21.96 8.97 -9.32
CA SER A 64 22.77 9.70 -8.35
C SER A 64 23.30 8.84 -7.20
N SER A 65 22.80 7.61 -7.04
CA SER A 65 23.19 6.70 -5.94
C SER A 65 24.62 6.15 -6.06
N SER A 66 25.36 6.49 -7.12
CA SER A 66 26.75 6.05 -7.37
C SER A 66 27.81 6.91 -6.67
N SER A 67 27.42 8.08 -6.15
CA SER A 67 28.35 9.04 -5.53
C SER A 67 28.07 9.13 -4.03
N GLU A 68 28.93 8.49 -3.23
CA GLU A 68 28.87 8.46 -1.76
C GLU A 68 29.07 9.84 -1.08
N SER A 69 29.23 10.93 -1.85
CA SER A 69 29.72 12.22 -1.36
C SER A 69 28.67 13.26 -0.94
N ASP A 70 27.36 13.07 -1.18
CA ASP A 70 26.33 14.08 -0.82
C ASP A 70 25.68 13.82 0.55
N GLN A 71 26.49 13.52 1.57
CA GLN A 71 26.02 13.36 2.96
C GLN A 71 25.71 14.66 3.70
N LYS A 72 25.69 15.83 3.04
CA LYS A 72 25.55 17.11 3.74
C LYS A 72 24.35 17.91 3.25
N GLY A 73 23.15 17.60 3.77
CA GLY A 73 22.06 18.57 3.74
C GLY A 73 20.62 18.05 3.82
N ALA A 74 20.34 16.79 3.46
CA ALA A 74 18.96 16.31 3.45
C ALA A 74 18.51 15.86 4.85
N ILE A 75 18.15 16.83 5.70
CA ILE A 75 17.40 16.61 6.96
C ILE A 75 15.93 16.34 6.60
N GLY A 76 15.69 15.27 5.85
CA GLY A 76 14.37 14.85 5.40
C GLY A 76 14.28 13.33 5.43
N ARG A 77 13.14 12.80 5.87
CA ARG A 77 12.84 11.38 5.70
C ARG A 77 12.74 11.19 4.20
N GLY A 78 13.71 10.51 3.58
CA GLY A 78 13.74 10.33 2.12
C GLY A 78 12.58 9.45 1.64
N ASP A 79 11.36 9.92 1.76
CA ASP A 79 10.16 9.24 1.36
C ASP A 79 9.97 9.49 -0.15
N LEU A 80 9.39 8.50 -0.82
CA LEU A 80 9.04 8.63 -2.24
C LEU A 80 7.67 9.25 -2.35
N ARG A 81 7.52 10.29 -3.16
CA ARG A 81 6.24 10.89 -3.50
C ARG A 81 5.86 10.56 -4.93
N LEU A 82 4.60 10.19 -5.12
CA LEU A 82 4.01 9.87 -6.41
C LEU A 82 2.80 10.79 -6.66
N SER A 83 2.71 11.30 -7.87
CA SER A 83 1.60 12.15 -8.34
C SER A 83 1.30 11.90 -9.82
N ALA A 84 0.16 12.39 -10.31
CA ALA A 84 -0.27 12.18 -11.70
C ALA A 84 -0.59 13.50 -12.43
N GLY A 85 0.08 14.60 -12.08
CA GLY A 85 -0.20 15.92 -12.65
C GLY A 85 -1.65 16.35 -12.40
N SER A 86 -2.45 16.52 -13.46
CA SER A 86 -3.89 16.84 -13.36
C SER A 86 -4.79 15.63 -13.06
N ASP A 87 -4.27 14.41 -13.23
CA ASP A 87 -4.97 13.18 -12.90
C ASP A 87 -4.74 12.78 -11.44
N LYS A 88 -5.28 11.62 -11.05
CA LYS A 88 -5.06 11.02 -9.74
C LYS A 88 -4.33 9.69 -9.86
N VAL A 89 -3.70 9.28 -8.76
CA VAL A 89 -2.95 8.02 -8.64
C VAL A 89 -3.88 6.92 -8.16
N LEU A 90 -3.83 5.77 -8.83
CA LEU A 90 -4.36 4.50 -8.34
C LEU A 90 -3.20 3.64 -7.83
N VAL A 91 -3.43 2.94 -6.72
CA VAL A 91 -2.44 2.05 -6.09
C VAL A 91 -2.96 0.63 -6.16
N ARG A 92 -2.19 -0.26 -6.79
CA ARG A 92 -2.46 -1.70 -6.83
C ARG A 92 -1.40 -2.45 -6.05
N PHE A 93 -1.83 -3.49 -5.35
CA PHE A 93 -0.94 -4.39 -4.64
C PHE A 93 -0.88 -5.74 -5.35
N SER A 94 0.32 -6.26 -5.57
CA SER A 94 0.55 -7.47 -6.37
C SER A 94 1.58 -8.40 -5.72
N ASP A 95 1.49 -9.70 -6.02
CA ASP A 95 2.42 -10.76 -5.60
C ASP A 95 3.17 -11.41 -6.78
N ASP A 96 3.16 -10.76 -7.96
CA ASP A 96 3.25 -11.43 -9.28
C ASP A 96 2.10 -12.42 -9.49
N GLU A 97 1.74 -12.72 -10.73
CA GLU A 97 0.61 -13.60 -11.06
C GLU A 97 0.83 -15.03 -10.54
N VAL A 98 0.59 -15.26 -9.25
CA VAL A 98 0.48 -16.57 -8.66
C VAL A 98 -0.98 -16.98 -8.81
N ALA A 99 -1.23 -17.94 -9.71
CA ALA A 99 -2.56 -18.49 -9.93
C ALA A 99 -3.20 -18.90 -8.59
N GLY A 100 -4.42 -18.39 -8.34
CA GLY A 100 -5.22 -18.74 -7.15
C GLY A 100 -5.21 -17.68 -6.03
N GLN A 101 -4.44 -16.61 -6.14
CA GLN A 101 -4.57 -15.48 -5.20
C GLN A 101 -5.69 -14.52 -5.60
N VAL A 102 -6.42 -14.02 -4.60
CA VAL A 102 -7.45 -13.00 -4.78
C VAL A 102 -6.77 -11.65 -5.07
N ALA A 103 -7.05 -11.10 -6.26
CA ALA A 103 -6.59 -9.77 -6.64
C ALA A 103 -7.15 -8.73 -5.67
N VAL A 104 -6.26 -7.86 -5.18
CA VAL A 104 -6.66 -6.72 -4.34
C VAL A 104 -7.24 -5.67 -5.27
N PRO A 105 -8.40 -5.06 -4.97
CA PRO A 105 -8.92 -3.98 -5.77
C PRO A 105 -7.95 -2.80 -5.80
N ASP A 106 -7.98 -2.04 -6.90
CA ASP A 106 -7.19 -0.81 -7.01
C ASP A 106 -7.68 0.19 -5.95
N LEU A 107 -6.76 0.72 -5.14
CA LEU A 107 -7.05 1.74 -4.12
C LEU A 107 -6.88 3.14 -4.70
N GLY A 108 -7.74 4.04 -4.24
CA GLY A 108 -7.77 5.43 -4.68
C GLY A 108 -9.09 5.75 -5.38
N PRO A 109 -9.16 6.85 -6.14
CA PRO A 109 -8.02 7.65 -6.62
C PRO A 109 -7.48 8.66 -5.61
N PHE A 110 -6.15 8.76 -5.50
CA PHE A 110 -5.45 9.69 -4.59
C PHE A 110 -4.83 10.87 -5.34
N ALA A 111 -4.83 12.05 -4.74
CA ALA A 111 -4.08 13.19 -5.28
C ALA A 111 -2.56 12.95 -5.16
N ARG A 112 -2.13 12.34 -4.05
CA ARG A 112 -0.72 12.04 -3.80
C ARG A 112 -0.58 10.73 -3.04
N VAL A 113 0.47 9.98 -3.39
CA VAL A 113 0.90 8.81 -2.62
C VAL A 113 2.31 9.02 -2.08
N LEU A 114 2.52 8.71 -0.81
CA LEU A 114 3.79 8.76 -0.12
C LEU A 114 4.20 7.34 0.27
N VAL A 115 5.39 6.92 -0.16
CA VAL A 115 5.99 5.64 0.21
C VAL A 115 7.19 5.92 1.08
N GLY A 116 6.97 5.81 2.38
CA GLY A 116 8.01 6.08 3.36
C GLY A 116 8.80 4.84 3.73
N THR A 117 9.52 4.97 4.85
CA THR A 117 10.36 3.89 5.38
C THR A 117 9.53 2.67 5.81
N HIS A 118 8.38 2.90 6.46
CA HIS A 118 7.58 1.85 7.12
C HIS A 118 6.15 1.75 6.62
N GLU A 119 5.68 2.68 5.80
CA GLU A 119 4.28 2.75 5.41
C GLU A 119 4.12 3.35 4.02
N VAL A 120 2.98 3.03 3.40
CA VAL A 120 2.46 3.70 2.21
C VAL A 120 1.20 4.43 2.59
N ARG A 121 1.11 5.70 2.21
CA ARG A 121 -0.04 6.56 2.47
C ARG A 121 -0.58 7.19 1.19
N GLY A 122 -1.88 7.12 0.96
CA GLY A 122 -2.58 7.87 -0.08
C GLY A 122 -3.44 8.95 0.57
N ASP A 123 -3.24 10.22 0.22
CA ASP A 123 -3.93 11.38 0.81
C ASP A 123 -4.05 11.29 2.35
N GLU A 124 -2.91 11.05 3.00
CA GLU A 124 -2.75 10.87 4.46
C GLU A 124 -3.28 9.54 5.04
N GLN A 125 -3.99 8.72 4.27
CA GLN A 125 -4.51 7.43 4.74
C GLN A 125 -3.47 6.33 4.58
N THR A 126 -3.13 5.61 5.66
CA THR A 126 -2.22 4.47 5.60
C THR A 126 -2.88 3.29 4.88
N LEU A 127 -2.33 2.93 3.73
CA LEU A 127 -2.82 1.85 2.86
C LEU A 127 -2.16 0.51 3.20
N ALA A 128 -0.89 0.55 3.59
CA ALA A 128 -0.13 -0.62 3.98
C ALA A 128 1.06 -0.24 4.87
N VAL A 129 1.48 -1.20 5.68
CA VAL A 129 2.67 -1.11 6.53
C VAL A 129 3.72 -2.12 6.08
N ARG A 130 4.99 -1.76 6.19
CA ARG A 130 6.10 -2.61 5.76
C ARG A 130 6.46 -3.58 6.88
N VAL A 131 6.42 -4.88 6.60
CA VAL A 131 6.73 -5.93 7.61
C VAL A 131 8.21 -6.29 7.68
N SER A 132 8.99 -6.04 6.62
CA SER A 132 10.45 -6.25 6.67
C SER A 132 11.23 -5.21 5.87
N ARG A 133 12.56 -5.19 6.01
CA ARG A 133 13.40 -4.20 5.29
C ARG A 133 13.47 -4.41 3.79
N ILE A 134 13.29 -5.65 3.31
CA ILE A 134 13.58 -6.06 1.93
C ILE A 134 12.33 -6.48 1.15
N SER A 135 11.18 -6.58 1.82
CA SER A 135 9.84 -6.93 1.31
C SER A 135 8.90 -6.91 2.52
N PRO A 136 7.73 -7.54 2.50
CA PRO A 136 6.54 -7.19 1.76
C PRO A 136 5.68 -6.14 2.51
N TRP A 137 4.56 -5.75 1.91
CA TRP A 137 3.60 -4.79 2.42
C TRP A 137 2.39 -5.52 3.00
N GLN A 138 2.09 -5.24 4.27
CA GLN A 138 0.89 -5.72 4.94
C GLN A 138 -0.23 -4.69 4.76
N LEU A 139 -1.33 -5.11 4.12
CA LEU A 139 -2.48 -4.26 3.84
C LEU A 139 -3.24 -3.86 5.11
N THR A 140 -3.74 -2.63 5.13
CA THR A 140 -4.66 -2.16 6.17
C THR A 140 -6.12 -2.51 5.82
N ASP A 141 -7.05 -2.09 6.68
CA ASP A 141 -8.48 -2.16 6.45
C ASP A 141 -8.94 -1.41 5.18
N ARG A 142 -8.13 -0.48 4.68
CA ARG A 142 -8.40 0.29 3.44
C ARG A 142 -8.48 -0.56 2.18
N ALA A 143 -7.82 -1.73 2.18
CA ALA A 143 -7.96 -2.68 1.09
C ALA A 143 -9.31 -3.43 1.10
N GLY A 144 -10.09 -3.29 2.17
CA GLY A 144 -11.31 -4.03 2.43
C GLY A 144 -11.09 -5.16 3.45
N ALA A 145 -12.15 -5.50 4.18
CA ALA A 145 -12.13 -6.55 5.22
C ALA A 145 -11.48 -7.88 4.79
N PRO A 146 -11.72 -8.45 3.58
CA PRO A 146 -11.10 -9.72 3.21
C PRO A 146 -9.58 -9.63 2.92
N PHE A 147 -9.04 -8.41 2.77
CA PHE A 147 -7.64 -8.18 2.43
C PHE A 147 -6.83 -7.61 3.59
N GLN A 148 -7.47 -7.23 4.70
CA GLN A 148 -6.79 -6.70 5.86
C GLN A 148 -5.76 -7.70 6.39
N GLY A 149 -4.51 -7.25 6.55
CA GLY A 149 -3.41 -8.09 7.00
C GLY A 149 -2.82 -9.00 5.92
N ALA A 150 -3.37 -9.03 4.71
CA ALA A 150 -2.76 -9.75 3.60
C ALA A 150 -1.41 -9.11 3.23
N ILE A 151 -0.48 -9.97 2.80
CA ILE A 151 0.89 -9.61 2.48
C ILE A 151 1.04 -9.52 0.97
N ARG A 152 1.66 -8.44 0.49
CA ARG A 152 1.89 -8.16 -0.93
C ARG A 152 3.33 -7.75 -1.22
N GLU A 153 3.95 -8.34 -2.23
CA GLU A 153 5.37 -8.13 -2.56
C GLU A 153 5.65 -6.82 -3.32
N ALA A 154 4.67 -6.35 -4.10
CA ALA A 154 4.83 -5.20 -4.97
C ALA A 154 3.69 -4.17 -4.84
N LEU A 155 4.05 -2.91 -5.10
CA LEU A 155 3.12 -1.80 -5.30
C LEU A 155 3.23 -1.36 -6.75
N VAL A 156 2.08 -1.09 -7.35
CA VAL A 156 1.98 -0.61 -8.72
C VAL A 156 1.18 0.69 -8.71
N PHE A 157 1.69 1.71 -9.39
CA PHE A 157 1.13 3.06 -9.43
C PHE A 157 0.82 3.45 -10.86
N VAL A 158 -0.44 3.82 -11.11
CA VAL A 158 -0.94 4.21 -12.44
C VAL A 158 -1.85 5.42 -12.35
N ALA A 159 -1.88 6.24 -13.40
CA ALA A 159 -2.78 7.40 -13.45
C ALA A 159 -4.20 6.96 -13.79
N THR A 160 -5.23 7.62 -13.24
CA THR A 160 -6.65 7.28 -13.46
C THR A 160 -7.06 7.29 -14.94
N GLY A 161 -6.40 8.08 -15.78
CA GLY A 161 -6.67 8.18 -17.23
C GLY A 161 -5.96 7.14 -18.10
N HIS A 162 -5.06 6.32 -17.54
CA HIS A 162 -4.21 5.41 -18.32
C HIS A 162 -4.75 3.96 -18.28
N PRO A 163 -5.18 3.37 -19.42
CA PRO A 163 -5.59 1.98 -19.47
C PRO A 163 -4.37 1.05 -19.50
N VAL A 164 -4.19 0.23 -18.46
CA VAL A 164 -3.19 -0.85 -18.47
C VAL A 164 -3.74 -2.06 -19.23
N PRO A 165 -3.05 -2.58 -20.27
CA PRO A 165 -3.45 -3.80 -20.94
C PRO A 165 -3.43 -5.01 -19.99
N GLY A 166 -4.50 -5.83 -20.01
CA GLY A 166 -4.50 -7.17 -19.42
C GLY A 166 -5.09 -7.33 -18.01
N HIS A 167 -5.60 -6.28 -17.37
CA HIS A 167 -6.16 -6.40 -16.00
C HIS A 167 -7.57 -5.80 -15.90
N PRO A 168 -8.62 -6.59 -15.56
CA PRO A 168 -9.96 -6.06 -15.34
C PRO A 168 -9.99 -5.12 -14.14
N ARG A 169 -10.44 -3.89 -14.38
CA ARG A 169 -10.48 -2.80 -13.42
C ARG A 169 -11.57 -3.06 -12.36
N GLN A 170 -11.21 -3.65 -11.24
CA GLN A 170 -12.08 -3.66 -10.05
C GLN A 170 -11.70 -2.49 -9.15
N VAL A 171 -12.34 -1.34 -9.40
CA VAL A 171 -12.32 -0.22 -8.46
C VAL A 171 -13.18 -0.64 -7.28
N ALA A 172 -12.61 -0.68 -6.07
CA ALA A 172 -13.43 -0.80 -4.87
C ALA A 172 -14.33 0.43 -4.79
N MET A 173 -15.62 0.26 -5.10
CA MET A 173 -16.59 1.31 -4.85
C MET A 173 -16.64 1.54 -3.35
N THR A 174 -16.10 2.68 -2.91
CA THR A 174 -16.31 3.20 -1.57
C THR A 174 -17.81 3.29 -1.36
N SER A 175 -18.33 2.54 -0.39
CA SER A 175 -19.73 2.63 0.03
C SER A 175 -20.05 4.09 0.34
N GLU A 176 -20.91 4.71 -0.47
CA GLU A 176 -21.47 6.01 -0.16
C GLU A 176 -22.16 5.94 1.22
N PRO A 177 -22.06 6.99 2.06
CA PRO A 177 -22.86 7.04 3.27
C PRO A 177 -24.34 7.15 2.85
N LEU A 178 -25.10 6.10 3.16
CA LEU A 178 -26.55 6.05 3.02
C LEU A 178 -27.18 7.19 3.83
N ARG A 179 -27.35 8.36 3.22
CA ARG A 179 -28.17 9.45 3.77
C ARG A 179 -29.58 9.33 3.19
N SER A 180 -30.54 9.46 4.11
CA SER A 180 -31.99 9.64 3.90
C SER A 180 -32.83 8.36 3.87
N ARG A 181 -33.02 7.73 5.03
CA ARG A 181 -34.24 6.95 5.30
C ARG A 181 -35.27 7.91 5.93
N PRO A 182 -36.45 8.13 5.33
CA PRO A 182 -37.54 8.80 6.04
C PRO A 182 -38.14 7.84 7.07
N GLU A 183 -38.34 8.32 8.29
CA GLU A 183 -39.16 7.65 9.31
C GLU A 183 -40.59 7.42 8.80
N PRO A 184 -41.19 6.24 9.04
CA PRO A 184 -42.64 6.13 9.08
C PRO A 184 -43.16 6.47 10.48
N SER A 185 -44.00 7.50 10.54
CA SER A 185 -44.79 7.88 11.72
C SER A 185 -45.80 6.79 12.10
N ALA A 186 -46.11 6.73 13.40
CA ALA A 186 -46.81 5.67 14.11
C ALA A 186 -48.29 5.48 13.72
N ALA A 187 -48.76 4.23 13.83
CA ALA A 187 -50.17 3.91 14.09
C ALA A 187 -50.30 2.57 14.82
N ASP A 188 -50.86 2.66 16.04
CA ASP A 188 -51.61 1.69 16.86
C ASP A 188 -51.13 0.24 17.11
N ALA A 189 -50.95 -0.05 18.39
CA ALA A 189 -50.98 -1.39 19.00
C ALA A 189 -52.45 -1.81 19.29
N PRO A 190 -52.79 -3.09 19.55
CA PRO A 190 -52.53 -3.67 20.88
C PRO A 190 -52.32 -5.21 21.01
N LYS A 191 -51.56 -5.57 22.06
CA LYS A 191 -51.64 -6.71 23.02
C LYS A 191 -51.83 -8.16 22.53
N VAL A 192 -50.89 -9.06 22.93
CA VAL A 192 -51.09 -10.17 23.91
C VAL A 192 -49.72 -10.59 24.51
N PRO A 193 -49.59 -10.86 25.83
CA PRO A 193 -48.38 -11.42 26.45
C PRO A 193 -48.54 -12.91 26.80
N THR A 194 -47.57 -13.77 26.44
CA THR A 194 -47.41 -15.08 27.10
C THR A 194 -45.93 -15.52 27.10
N SER A 195 -45.42 -15.79 28.30
CA SER A 195 -44.13 -16.41 28.66
C SER A 195 -43.85 -17.75 27.97
N PHE A 196 -42.57 -18.11 27.84
CA PHE A 196 -41.95 -19.32 28.41
C PHE A 196 -40.40 -19.20 28.28
N ALA A 197 -39.69 -19.43 29.38
CA ALA A 197 -38.26 -19.78 29.44
C ALA A 197 -38.17 -21.26 29.86
N PRO A 198 -36.99 -21.88 30.06
CA PRO A 198 -35.62 -21.68 29.53
C PRO A 198 -35.10 -22.97 28.84
N ASP A 199 -33.92 -22.95 28.22
CA ASP A 199 -33.00 -24.11 28.33
C ASP A 199 -31.56 -23.77 27.94
N ASP A 200 -30.66 -24.44 28.66
CA ASP A 200 -29.20 -24.43 28.64
C ASP A 200 -28.57 -24.52 27.24
N ASP A 201 -27.51 -23.75 27.00
CA ASP A 201 -26.18 -24.34 26.78
C ASP A 201 -25.08 -23.27 26.81
N ALA A 202 -24.27 -23.31 27.86
CA ALA A 202 -23.03 -22.54 27.98
C ALA A 202 -21.96 -23.11 27.01
N PRO A 203 -20.97 -22.31 26.58
CA PRO A 203 -20.16 -22.59 25.39
C PRO A 203 -19.01 -23.57 25.65
N PRO A 204 -18.57 -24.40 24.68
CA PRO A 204 -17.30 -25.07 24.83
C PRO A 204 -16.15 -24.08 24.61
N SER A 205 -15.58 -23.67 25.73
CA SER A 205 -14.25 -23.08 25.86
C SER A 205 -13.20 -24.10 25.44
N VAL A 206 -12.37 -23.79 24.45
CA VAL A 206 -11.07 -24.45 24.25
C VAL A 206 -10.02 -23.38 23.97
N TRP A 207 -9.50 -22.78 25.03
CA TRP A 207 -8.23 -22.06 24.98
C TRP A 207 -7.11 -23.09 25.10
N VAL A 208 -6.46 -23.44 23.99
CA VAL A 208 -5.22 -24.23 24.05
C VAL A 208 -4.09 -23.28 24.41
N GLU A 209 -3.64 -23.38 25.67
CA GLU A 209 -2.44 -22.74 26.17
C GLU A 209 -1.22 -23.29 25.41
N ARG A 210 -0.65 -22.48 24.50
CA ARG A 210 0.61 -22.83 23.84
C ARG A 210 1.75 -22.56 24.81
N GLU A 211 2.15 -23.58 25.56
CA GLU A 211 3.43 -23.58 26.28
C GLU A 211 4.57 -23.25 25.30
N ARG A 212 5.24 -22.11 25.51
CA ARG A 212 6.50 -21.78 24.83
C ARG A 212 7.61 -22.65 25.42
N ARG A 213 7.82 -23.87 24.91
CA ARG A 213 9.12 -24.54 25.01
C ARG A 213 10.01 -24.06 23.86
N ALA A 214 11.01 -23.26 24.18
CA ALA A 214 12.10 -22.97 23.26
C ALA A 214 12.85 -24.29 22.94
N PRO A 215 13.11 -24.62 21.67
CA PRO A 215 13.98 -25.75 21.36
C PRO A 215 15.42 -25.42 21.78
N ASN A 216 16.02 -26.28 22.60
CA ASN A 216 17.45 -26.25 22.88
C ASN A 216 18.21 -26.59 21.60
N ILE A 217 18.68 -25.56 20.88
CA ILE A 217 19.59 -25.72 19.75
C ILE A 217 21.01 -25.83 20.32
N TYR A 218 21.57 -27.03 20.30
CA TYR A 218 22.98 -27.26 20.61
C TYR A 218 23.83 -26.86 19.40
N ILE A 219 24.65 -25.81 19.53
CA ILE A 219 25.63 -25.43 18.50
C ILE A 219 27.00 -25.97 18.95
N SER A 220 27.45 -27.04 18.30
CA SER A 220 28.81 -27.56 18.43
C SER A 220 29.81 -26.51 17.91
N ARG A 221 30.64 -25.94 18.79
CA ARG A 221 31.77 -25.11 18.36
C ARG A 221 32.91 -26.03 17.87
N PRO A 222 33.48 -25.83 16.68
CA PRO A 222 34.70 -26.52 16.30
C PRO A 222 35.89 -25.99 17.12
N ASP A 223 36.65 -26.94 17.66
CA ASP A 223 37.84 -26.77 18.50
C ASP A 223 38.95 -26.02 17.73
N PRO A 224 39.54 -24.93 18.27
CA PRO A 224 40.67 -24.28 17.63
C PRO A 224 41.92 -25.16 17.81
N LYS A 225 42.34 -25.83 16.74
CA LYS A 225 43.61 -26.57 16.71
C LYS A 225 44.80 -25.62 16.95
N ARG A 226 45.66 -26.06 17.86
CA ARG A 226 47.04 -25.61 18.11
C ARG A 226 47.91 -25.62 16.87
#